data_AF-A0A426D728-F1
#
_entry.id   AF-A0A426D728-F1
#
_cell.length_a   1.000
_cell.length_b   1.000
_cell.length_c   1.000
_cell.angle_alpha   90.00
_cell.angle_beta   90.00
_cell.angle_gamma   90.00
#
_symmetry.space_group_name_H-M   'P 1'
#
loop_
_entity.id
_entity.type
_entity.pdbx_description
1 polymer ?
#
loop_
_entity_poly.entity_id
_entity_poly.type
_entity_poly.pdbx_seq_one_letter_code
_entity_poly.pdbx_strand_id
1 'polypeptide(L)'
;METGILKQIDLKTTNERYFFVEAQRRADRIWIRSIQAFKPLELAFKVSDLRISHDQASAAWGSKKYEFNDDTGGLLTQLKTWVH
;
A
#
# COMPACT_ATOMS: atom_id res chain seq x y z
N MET A 1 0.80 13.41 -5.79
CA MET A 1 1.45 12.09 -5.74
C MET A 1 1.67 11.90 -4.28
N GLU A 2 0.87 11.06 -3.63
CA GLU A 2 0.88 11.02 -2.17
C GLU A 2 1.88 9.97 -1.67
N THR A 3 2.50 10.31 -0.55
CA THR A 3 3.38 9.43 0.21
C THR A 3 2.68 8.97 1.48
N GLY A 4 3.12 7.84 2.03
CA GLY A 4 2.58 7.32 3.28
C GLY A 4 3.32 6.10 3.79
N ILE A 5 2.82 5.52 4.87
CA ILE A 5 3.40 4.33 5.49
C ILE A 5 2.69 3.08 4.97
N LEU A 6 3.49 2.14 4.48
CA LEU A 6 3.06 0.80 4.12
C LEU A 6 3.62 -0.21 5.12
N LYS A 7 2.71 -0.93 5.77
CA LYS A 7 3.01 -2.10 6.58
C LYS A 7 2.88 -3.36 5.72
N GLN A 8 3.95 -4.11 5.60
CA GLN A 8 3.97 -5.45 5.01
C GLN A 8 3.95 -6.48 6.13
N ILE A 9 3.06 -7.47 6.03
CA ILE A 9 2.96 -8.59 6.95
C ILE A 9 3.19 -9.87 6.16
N ASP A 10 4.20 -10.64 6.53
CA ASP A 10 4.38 -11.99 6.01
C ASP A 10 3.42 -12.96 6.72
N LEU A 11 2.46 -13.52 5.98
CA LEU A 11 1.39 -14.35 6.55
C LEU A 11 1.87 -15.72 7.04
N LYS A 12 3.09 -16.14 6.70
CA LYS A 12 3.67 -17.41 7.16
C LYS A 12 4.45 -17.24 8.46
N THR A 13 5.21 -16.16 8.55
CA THR A 13 6.15 -15.91 9.65
C THR A 13 5.66 -14.85 10.62
N THR A 14 4.55 -14.17 10.32
CA THR A 14 3.99 -13.02 11.05
C THR A 14 4.94 -11.82 11.17
N ASN A 15 6.07 -11.84 10.43
CA ASN A 15 7.03 -10.75 10.44
C ASN A 15 6.46 -9.51 9.77
N GLU A 16 6.66 -8.38 10.44
CA GLU A 16 6.20 -7.07 9.96
C GLU A 16 7.37 -6.24 9.44
N ARG A 17 7.14 -5.51 8.35
CA ARG A 17 8.08 -4.54 7.79
C ARG A 17 7.36 -3.26 7.43
N TYR A 18 8.00 -2.13 7.72
CA TYR A 18 7.45 -0.81 7.45
C TYR A 18 8.28 -0.11 6.38
N PHE A 19 7.58 0.50 5.43
CA PHE A 19 8.14 1.23 4.30
C PHE A 19 7.52 2.61 4.22
N PHE A 20 8.34 3.61 3.90
CA PHE A 20 7.84 4.90 3.47
C PHE A 20 7.73 4.87 1.94
N VAL A 21 6.50 4.99 1.44
CA VAL A 21 6.18 4.72 0.05
C VAL A 21 5.50 5.90 -0.61
N GLU A 22 5.55 5.93 -1.93
CA GLU A 22 4.64 6.72 -2.77
C GLU A 22 3.76 5.78 -3.60
N ALA A 23 2.55 6.24 -3.95
CA ALA A 23 1.67 5.50 -4.83
C ALA A 23 1.27 6.31 -6.07
N GLN A 24 1.13 5.60 -7.19
CA GLN A 24 0.63 6.15 -8.45
C GLN A 24 -0.38 5.19 -9.07
N ARG A 25 -1.57 5.69 -9.42
CA ARG A 25 -2.51 4.95 -10.26
C ARG A 25 -2.11 5.05 -11.73
N ARG A 26 -2.08 3.91 -12.42
CA ARG A 26 -1.96 3.80 -13.88
C ARG A 26 -3.04 2.86 -14.38
N ALA A 27 -4.03 3.41 -15.09
CA ALA A 27 -5.22 2.69 -15.55
C ALA A 27 -5.94 1.96 -14.39
N ASP A 28 -6.01 0.63 -14.45
CA ASP A 28 -6.63 -0.26 -13.47
C ASP A 28 -5.67 -0.74 -12.38
N ARG A 29 -4.43 -0.24 -12.34
CA ARG A 29 -3.38 -0.67 -11.40
C ARG A 29 -2.90 0.47 -10.51
N ILE A 30 -2.51 0.09 -9.30
CA ILE A 30 -1.85 0.98 -8.36
C ILE A 30 -0.41 0.49 -8.22
N TRP A 31 0.52 1.37 -8.54
CA TRP A 31 1.94 1.19 -8.36
C TRP A 31 2.34 1.80 -7.03
N ILE A 32 3.05 1.02 -6.21
CA ILE A 32 3.69 1.52 -4.99
C ILE A 32 5.18 1.32 -5.13
N ARG A 33 5.97 2.33 -4.73
CA ARG A 33 7.40 2.15 -4.52
C ARG A 33 7.86 2.75 -3.20
N SER A 34 8.84 2.12 -2.58
CA SER A 34 9.56 2.71 -1.45
C SER A 34 10.40 3.88 -1.94
N ILE A 35 10.35 5.00 -1.22
CA ILE A 35 11.23 6.14 -1.47
C ILE A 35 12.54 6.06 -0.67
N GLN A 36 12.71 4.98 0.10
CA GLN A 36 13.90 4.74 0.92
C GLN A 36 14.92 3.91 0.12
N ALA A 37 16.06 4.51 -0.24
CA ALA A 37 17.09 3.85 -1.05
C ALA A 37 17.62 2.53 -0.44
N PHE A 38 17.69 2.44 0.89
CA PHE A 38 18.19 1.27 1.63
C PHE A 38 17.11 0.20 1.89
N LYS A 39 15.85 0.45 1.50
CA LYS A 39 14.72 -0.48 1.63
C LYS A 39 13.94 -0.51 0.32
N PRO A 40 14.50 -1.08 -0.77
CA PRO A 40 13.81 -1.14 -2.04
C PRO A 40 12.54 -1.98 -1.94
N LEU A 41 11.46 -1.45 -2.47
CA LEU A 41 10.18 -2.11 -2.60
C LEU A 41 9.49 -1.54 -3.85
N GLU A 42 8.96 -2.42 -4.69
CA GLU A 42 8.09 -2.05 -5.80
C GLU A 42 6.95 -3.07 -5.87
N LEU A 43 5.71 -2.58 -5.99
CA LEU A 43 4.51 -3.38 -6.00
C LEU A 43 3.53 -2.83 -7.03
N ALA A 44 2.79 -3.73 -7.68
CA ALA A 44 1.71 -3.37 -8.58
C ALA A 44 0.52 -4.32 -8.41
N PHE A 45 -0.58 -3.83 -7.85
CA PHE A 45 -1.85 -4.57 -7.70
C PHE A 45 -2.94 -3.89 -8.52
N LYS A 46 -4.01 -4.62 -8.82
CA LYS A 46 -5.19 -4.02 -9.44
C LYS A 46 -5.93 -3.19 -8.41
N VAL A 47 -6.57 -2.11 -8.85
CA VAL A 47 -7.47 -1.32 -8.00
C VAL A 47 -8.54 -2.21 -7.36
N SER A 48 -9.04 -3.21 -8.09
CA SER A 48 -10.03 -4.19 -7.60
C SER A 48 -9.52 -5.09 -6.47
N ASP A 49 -8.21 -5.23 -6.31
CA ASP A 49 -7.61 -6.04 -5.25
C ASP A 49 -7.51 -5.26 -3.93
N LEU A 50 -7.71 -3.94 -3.99
CA LEU A 50 -7.62 -3.06 -2.83
C LEU A 50 -8.91 -3.14 -2.00
N ARG A 51 -8.78 -3.60 -0.77
CA ARG A 51 -9.85 -3.60 0.23
C ARG A 51 -9.75 -2.35 1.07
N ILE A 52 -10.79 -1.52 1.02
CA ILE A 52 -10.90 -0.28 1.78
C ILE A 52 -11.79 -0.51 3.00
N SER A 53 -11.35 -0.03 4.16
CA SER A 53 -12.23 0.21 5.31
C SER A 53 -12.06 1.63 5.83
N HIS A 54 -12.78 1.98 6.90
CA HIS A 54 -12.83 3.34 7.41
C HIS A 54 -11.44 3.93 7.69
N ASP A 55 -10.54 3.17 8.32
CA ASP A 55 -9.23 3.68 8.77
C ASP A 55 -8.03 3.04 8.07
N GLN A 56 -8.25 2.17 7.08
CA GLN A 56 -7.17 1.44 6.41
C GLN A 56 -7.52 1.10 4.96
N ALA A 57 -6.48 0.92 4.15
CA ALA A 57 -6.56 0.25 2.87
C ALA A 57 -5.62 -0.97 2.91
N SER A 58 -6.01 -2.09 2.31
CA SER A 58 -5.16 -3.28 2.28
C SER A 58 -5.26 -4.07 1.00
N ALA A 59 -4.15 -4.68 0.61
CA ALA A 59 -4.07 -5.61 -0.51
C ALA A 59 -3.27 -6.84 -0.10
N ALA A 60 -3.55 -7.99 -0.73
CA ALA A 60 -2.80 -9.21 -0.52
C ALA A 60 -2.13 -9.64 -1.83
N TRP A 61 -0.87 -10.04 -1.75
CA TRP A 61 -0.14 -10.60 -2.89
C TRP A 61 0.80 -11.72 -2.44
N GLY A 62 0.59 -12.92 -2.98
CA GLY A 62 1.28 -14.12 -2.52
C GLY A 62 1.00 -14.40 -1.04
N SER A 63 2.06 -14.66 -0.26
CA SER A 63 1.98 -14.86 1.20
C SER A 63 2.14 -13.57 2.01
N LYS A 64 1.88 -12.41 1.40
CA LYS A 64 2.08 -11.10 2.04
C LYS A 64 0.80 -10.29 2.02
N LYS A 65 0.51 -9.65 3.14
CA LYS A 65 -0.52 -8.62 3.26
C LYS A 65 0.17 -7.27 3.34
N TYR A 66 -0.43 -6.29 2.69
CA TYR A 66 0.03 -4.91 2.63
C TYR A 66 -1.07 -4.02 3.19
N GLU A 67 -0.76 -3.26 4.22
CA GLU A 67 -1.70 -2.38 4.92
C GLU A 67 -1.17 -0.95 4.85
N PHE A 68 -2.03 -0.06 4.39
CA PHE A 68 -1.80 1.37 4.45
C PHE A 68 -2.52 1.90 5.68
N ASN A 69 -1.75 2.08 6.75
CA ASN A 69 -2.14 2.79 7.95
C ASN A 69 -1.38 4.10 7.93
N ASP A 70 -2.00 5.11 7.36
CA ASP A 70 -1.41 6.43 7.27
C ASP A 70 -2.22 7.40 8.12
N ASP A 71 -1.73 7.65 9.34
CA ASP A 71 -2.25 8.71 10.21
C ASP A 71 -2.00 10.12 9.64
N THR A 72 -1.19 10.24 8.58
CA THR A 72 -1.02 11.51 7.85
C THR A 72 -2.14 11.78 6.84
N GLY A 73 -3.02 10.79 6.60
CA GLY A 73 -4.29 10.92 5.87
C GLY A 73 -4.17 11.05 4.34
N GLY A 74 -3.03 11.51 3.81
CA GLY A 74 -2.86 11.82 2.38
C GLY A 74 -2.99 10.60 1.47
N LEU A 75 -2.14 9.58 1.71
CA LEU A 75 -2.11 8.40 0.84
C LEU A 75 -3.36 7.53 0.99
N LEU A 76 -3.85 7.35 2.22
CA LEU A 76 -5.07 6.58 2.46
C LEU A 76 -6.29 7.24 1.79
N THR A 77 -6.41 8.57 1.88
CA THR A 77 -7.49 9.32 1.20
C THR A 77 -7.38 9.16 -0.31
N GLN A 78 -6.18 9.28 -0.87
CA GLN A 78 -5.97 9.07 -2.30
C GLN A 78 -6.36 7.65 -2.74
N LEU A 79 -5.96 6.61 -2.00
CA LEU A 79 -6.32 5.23 -2.29
C LEU A 79 -7.83 5.00 -2.26
N LYS A 80 -8.55 5.60 -1.30
CA LYS A 80 -10.02 5.55 -1.23
C LYS A 80 -10.66 6.14 -2.48
N THR A 81 -10.17 7.28 -2.97
CA THR A 81 -10.69 7.91 -4.20
C THR A 81 -10.43 7.12 -5.48
N TRP A 82 -9.53 6.14 -5.46
CA TRP A 82 -9.26 5.31 -6.65
C TRP A 82 -10.15 4.09 -6.75
N VAL A 83 -10.72 3.63 -5.64
CA VAL A 83 -11.63 2.47 -5.56
C VAL A 83 -13.09 2.86 -5.81
N HIS A 84 -13.44 4.13 -5.58
CA HIS A 84 -14.71 4.74 -6.01
C HIS A 84 -14.59 5.34 -7.41
#